data_AF-A0A9D5IZV4-F1
#
_entry.id   AF-A0A9D5IZV4-F1
#
_cell.length_a   1.000
_cell.length_b   1.000
_cell.length_c   1.000
_cell.angle_alpha   90.00
_cell.angle_beta   90.00
_cell.angle_gamma   90.00
#
_symmetry.space_group_name_H-M   'P 1'
#
loop_
_entity.id
_entity.type
_entity.pdbx_description
1 polymer ?
#
loop_
_entity_poly.entity_id
_entity_poly.type
_entity_poly.pdbx_seq_one_letter_code
_entity_poly.pdbx_strand_id
1 'polypeptide(L)' 'EVLLINKTDLLPYIDFNMEYFRQGVELLNPGLTTFEMSCRTGEGVQAWADWLYSKTKRP' A
#
# COMPACT_ATOMS: atom_id res chain seq x y z
N GLU A 1 -10.14 -5.74 -0.49
CA GLU A 1 -10.39 -4.47 0.22
C GLU A 1 -9.17 -3.56 0.25
N VAL A 2 -7.97 -4.09 0.54
CA VAL A 2 -6.73 -3.29 0.60
C VAL A 2 -5.56 -3.98 -0.10
N LEU A 3 -4.68 -3.17 -0.70
CA LEU A 3 -3.34 -3.51 -1.13
C LEU A 3 -2.30 -2.72 -0.31
N LEU A 4 -1.32 -3.40 0.27
CA LEU A 4 -0.16 -2.78 0.91
C LEU A 4 1.08 -3.03 0.06
N ILE A 5 1.69 -1.97 -0.46
CA ILE A 5 2.95 -2.02 -1.18
C ILE A 5 4.04 -1.58 -0.20
N ASN A 6 4.79 -2.55 0.32
CA ASN A 6 5.87 -2.30 1.27
C ASN A 6 7.23 -2.19 0.56
N LYS A 7 8.23 -1.67 1.28
CA LYS A 7 9.62 -1.45 0.83
C LYS A 7 9.76 -0.37 -0.24
N THR A 8 8.90 0.65 -0.21
CA THR A 8 9.00 1.79 -1.15
C THR A 8 10.29 2.59 -0.98
N ASP A 9 11.00 2.45 0.14
CA ASP A 9 12.35 2.97 0.34
C ASP A 9 13.38 2.42 -0.67
N LEU A 10 13.06 1.31 -1.35
CA LEU A 10 13.91 0.72 -2.39
C LEU A 10 13.73 1.35 -3.78
N LEU A 11 12.68 2.15 -4.02
CA LEU A 11 12.40 2.72 -5.35
C LEU A 11 13.57 3.49 -6.00
N PRO A 12 14.43 4.22 -5.24
CA PRO A 12 15.62 4.84 -5.82
C PRO A 12 16.73 3.86 -6.23
N TYR A 13 16.64 2.59 -5.80
CA TYR A 13 17.70 1.58 -5.94
C TYR A 13 17.32 0.42 -6.87
N ILE A 14 16.05 0.29 -7.25
CA ILE A 14 15.55 -0.78 -8.12
C ILE A 14 14.69 -0.21 -9.24
N ASP A 15 14.74 -0.85 -10.40
CA ASP A 15 13.83 -0.54 -11.51
C ASP A 15 12.48 -1.25 -11.29
N PHE A 16 11.66 -0.67 -10.42
CA PHE A 16 10.29 -1.15 -10.18
C PHE A 16 9.27 -0.21 -10.80
N ASN A 17 8.55 -0.71 -11.80
CA ASN A 17 7.50 0.04 -12.46
C ASN A 17 6.20 -0.01 -11.64
N MET A 18 6.01 0.99 -10.76
CA MET A 18 4.84 1.11 -9.90
C MET A 18 3.54 1.24 -10.70
N GLU A 19 3.56 1.98 -11.80
CA GLU A 19 2.37 2.20 -12.63
C GLU A 19 1.89 0.89 -13.28
N TYR A 20 2.81 0.14 -13.90
CA TYR A 20 2.50 -1.17 -14.47
C TYR A 20 1.94 -2.14 -13.42
N PHE A 21 2.56 -2.18 -12.24
CA PHE A 21 2.09 -3.01 -11.14
C PHE A 21 0.66 -2.64 -10.72
N ARG A 22 0.38 -1.34 -10.51
CA ARG A 22 -0.93 -0.85 -10.10
C ARG A 22 -2.02 -1.13 -11.14
N GLN A 23 -1.71 -0.97 -12.43
CA GLN A 23 -2.62 -1.34 -13.52
C GLN A 23 -2.94 -2.84 -13.51
N GLY A 24 -1.93 -3.69 -13.32
CA GLY A 24 -2.12 -5.14 -13.24
C GLY A 24 -2.99 -5.55 -12.05
N VAL A 25 -2.81 -4.91 -10.89
CA VAL A 25 -3.63 -5.16 -9.70
C VAL A 25 -5.08 -4.72 -9.94
N GLU A 26 -5.30 -3.53 -10.49
CA GLU A 26 -6.65 -3.01 -10.76
C GLU A 26 -7.43 -3.90 -11.72
N LEU A 27 -6.76 -4.48 -12.74
CA LEU A 27 -7.38 -5.42 -13.67
C LEU A 27 -7.86 -6.72 -12.97
N LEU A 28 -7.12 -7.20 -11.97
CA LEU A 28 -7.43 -8.45 -11.26
C LEU A 28 -8.38 -8.23 -10.08
N ASN A 29 -8.30 -7.08 -9.43
CA ASN A 29 -9.06 -6.75 -8.23
C ASN A 29 -9.38 -5.24 -8.20
N PRO A 30 -10.43 -4.81 -8.92
CA PRO A 30 -10.77 -3.41 -9.04
C PRO A 30 -11.15 -2.76 -7.70
N GLY A 31 -10.77 -1.49 -7.52
CA GLY A 31 -11.23 -0.67 -6.40
C GLY A 31 -10.57 -0.98 -5.04
N LEU A 32 -9.39 -1.61 -5.03
CA LEU A 32 -8.62 -1.78 -3.79
C LEU A 32 -8.12 -0.43 -3.24
N THR A 33 -8.31 -0.20 -1.95
CA THR A 33 -7.59 0.90 -1.28
C THR A 33 -6.11 0.53 -1.23
N THR A 34 -5.23 1.39 -1.76
CA THR A 34 -3.79 1.10 -1.86
C THR A 34 -3.01 1.99 -0.92
N PHE A 35 -2.11 1.40 -0.13
CA PHE A 35 -1.13 2.13 0.67
C PHE A 35 0.28 1.78 0.21
N GLU A 36 1.07 2.82 -0.01
CA GLU A 36 2.52 2.73 -0.24
C GLU A 36 3.22 2.99 1.09
N MET A 37 4.16 2.12 1.47
CA MET A 37 4.80 2.21 2.77
C MET A 37 6.20 1.60 2.80
N SER A 38 6.95 1.97 3.83
CA SER A 38 8.18 1.29 4.22
C SER A 38 8.15 1.01 5.71
N CYS A 39 8.13 -0.27 6.08
CA CYS A 39 8.33 -0.67 7.47
C CYS A 39 9.75 -0.36 7.99
N ARG A 40 10.70 -0.02 7.10
CA ARG A 40 12.06 0.38 7.49
C ARG A 40 12.12 1.84 7.89
N THR A 41 11.50 2.73 7.12
CA THR A 41 11.51 4.19 7.40
C THR A 41 10.33 4.64 8.26
N GLY A 42 9.27 3.84 8.34
CA GLY A 42 8.01 4.17 9.00
C GLY A 42 7.02 4.93 8.11
N GLU A 43 7.42 5.29 6.89
CA GLU A 43 6.55 5.97 5.92
C GLU A 43 5.32 5.11 5.60
N GLY A 44 4.13 5.72 5.57
CA GLY A 44 2.86 5.06 5.25
C GLY A 44 2.28 4.16 6.35
N VAL A 45 3.05 3.81 7.39
CA VAL A 45 2.61 2.91 8.48
C VAL A 45 1.44 3.51 9.26
N GLN A 46 1.49 4.79 9.61
CA GLN A 46 0.43 5.45 10.36
C GLN A 46 -0.89 5.51 9.56
N ALA A 47 -0.82 5.87 8.28
CA ALA A 47 -2.00 5.92 7.41
C ALA A 47 -2.69 4.56 7.27
N TRP A 48 -1.89 3.48 7.13
CA TRP A 48 -2.40 2.12 7.16
C TRP A 48 -3.04 1.77 8.50
N ALA A 49 -2.36 2.06 9.62
CA ALA A 49 -2.85 1.76 10.96
C ALA A 49 -4.17 2.48 11.28
N ASP A 50 -4.29 3.75 10.87
CA ASP A 50 -5.51 4.55 11.05
C ASP A 50 -6.67 3.98 10.23
N TRP A 51 -6.40 3.57 9.00
CA TRP A 51 -7.40 2.88 8.17
C TRP A 51 -7.84 1.58 8.84
N LEU A 52 -6.91 0.76 9.31
CA LEU A 52 -7.22 -0.50 9.98
C LEU A 52 -8.06 -0.25 11.24
N TYR A 53 -7.68 0.73 12.05
CA TYR A 53 -8.42 1.11 13.26
C TYR A 53 -9.86 1.55 12.93
N SER A 54 -10.05 2.28 11.82
CA SER A 54 -11.39 2.67 11.34
C SER A 54 -12.25 1.47 10.98
N LYS A 55 -11.65 0.36 10.53
CA LYS A 55 -12.34 -0.89 10.17
C LYS A 55 -12.56 -1.83 11.35
N THR A 56 -11.77 -1.71 12.42
CA THR A 56 -11.86 -2.58 13.60
C THR A 56 -12.79 -2.04 14.69
N LYS A 57 -13.30 -0.81 14.59
CA LYS A 57 -14.36 -0.33 15.49
C LYS A 57 -15.61 -1.22 15.33
N ARG A 58 -15.70 -2.26 16.15
CA ARG A 58 -16.97 -2.91 16.47
C ARG A 58 -17.75 -1.98 17.40
N PRO A 59 -19.06 -1.77 17.18
CA PRO A 59 -19.92 -1.13 18.17
C PRO A 59 -19.92 -1.91 19.49
#